data_AF-A0A074RDB2-F1
#
_entry.id   AF-A0A074RDB2-F1
#
_cell.length_a   1.000
_cell.length_b   1.000
_cell.length_c   1.000
_cell.angle_alpha   90.00
_cell.angle_beta   90.00
_cell.angle_gamma   90.00
#
_symmetry.space_group_name_H-M   'P 1'
#
loop_
_entity.id
_entity.type
_entity.pdbx_description
1 polymer ?
#
loop_
_entity_poly.entity_id
_entity_poly.type
_entity_poly.pdbx_seq_one_letter_code
_entity_poly.pdbx_strand_id
1 'polypeptide(L)'
;MPTVLSVTVAVGAQQLAKAIVTRITVIEELAGVTILCFDKTGTLTTNKRTITKDLVKPHDPFSPQDIILLAAYAFRTENQDAIDQCVAGTLDDPAHACAGIKLLDFKPFNPVDKRTEITYREESSGKLKRVTKGMTGIIIELCSLNKTEEVENQLEADVTDFASRGIRGLAVAYEELDHDNFESEGNGFELIGLLAIFDPPREDTKQTIDDAIAIGVKVKMVTSDQLAIAKETGRGLGLGDRMYPAKVLKDGPPPGGKHTI
;
A
#
# COMPACT_ATOMS: atom_id res chain seq x y z
N MET A 1 -10.38 -14.84 -48.59
CA MET A 1 -10.46 -13.87 -47.48
C MET A 1 -10.31 -14.49 -46.09
N PRO A 2 -11.00 -15.58 -45.70
CA PRO A 2 -10.93 -16.12 -44.33
C PRO A 2 -9.51 -16.50 -43.88
N THR A 3 -8.78 -17.20 -44.75
CA THR A 3 -7.39 -17.63 -44.49
C THR A 3 -6.43 -16.46 -44.28
N VAL A 4 -6.61 -15.35 -45.00
CA VAL A 4 -5.73 -14.18 -44.88
C VAL A 4 -5.92 -13.52 -43.51
N LEU A 5 -7.17 -13.32 -43.07
CA LEU A 5 -7.46 -12.76 -41.75
C LEU A 5 -6.92 -13.67 -40.64
N SER A 6 -7.18 -14.98 -40.71
CA SER A 6 -6.68 -15.93 -39.69
C SER A 6 -5.15 -15.95 -39.60
N VAL A 7 -4.44 -15.90 -40.73
CA VAL A 7 -2.97 -15.83 -40.75
C VAL A 7 -2.47 -14.51 -40.16
N THR A 8 -3.08 -13.37 -40.53
CA THR A 8 -2.69 -12.05 -40.00
C THR A 8 -2.85 -11.99 -38.48
N VAL A 9 -3.98 -12.45 -37.94
CA VAL A 9 -4.21 -12.43 -36.49
C VAL A 9 -3.29 -13.42 -35.77
N ALA A 10 -3.01 -14.59 -36.35
CA ALA A 10 -2.07 -15.55 -35.78
C ALA A 10 -0.63 -15.02 -35.73
N VAL A 11 -0.17 -14.36 -36.81
CA VAL A 11 1.15 -13.70 -36.84
C VAL A 11 1.20 -12.54 -35.84
N GLY A 12 0.14 -11.73 -35.75
CA GLY A 12 0.03 -10.68 -34.74
C GLY A 12 0.10 -11.21 -33.31
N ALA A 13 -0.57 -12.34 -33.03
CA ALA A 13 -0.52 -13.00 -31.72
C ALA A 13 0.89 -13.50 -31.41
N GLN A 14 1.60 -14.03 -32.40
CA GLN A 14 2.99 -14.46 -32.25
C GLN A 14 3.93 -13.28 -31.99
N GLN A 15 3.74 -12.13 -32.64
CA GLN A 15 4.53 -10.92 -32.36
C GLN A 15 4.26 -10.36 -30.96
N LEU A 16 3.00 -10.45 -30.50
CA LEU A 16 2.58 -10.05 -29.16
C LEU A 16 2.94 -11.07 -28.08
N ALA A 17 3.45 -12.26 -28.42
CA ALA A 17 3.76 -13.35 -27.47
C ALA A 17 4.81 -13.00 -26.40
N LYS A 18 5.41 -11.81 -26.46
CA LYS A 18 6.12 -11.19 -25.32
C LYS A 18 5.19 -10.91 -24.13
N ALA A 19 3.88 -10.84 -24.39
CA ALA A 19 2.79 -10.85 -23.43
C ALA A 19 1.89 -12.07 -23.69
N ILE A 20 1.34 -12.67 -22.64
CA ILE A 20 0.46 -13.83 -22.77
C ILE A 20 -0.92 -13.37 -23.27
N VAL A 21 -1.22 -13.64 -24.54
CA VAL A 21 -2.55 -13.40 -25.13
C VAL A 21 -3.36 -14.68 -25.05
N THR A 22 -4.38 -14.72 -24.18
CA THR A 22 -5.21 -15.93 -23.97
C THR A 22 -6.34 -16.09 -24.99
N ARG A 23 -6.70 -15.02 -25.71
CA ARG A 23 -7.74 -15.01 -26.74
C ARG A 23 -7.23 -14.26 -27.97
N ILE A 24 -7.22 -14.93 -29.11
CA ILE A 24 -6.72 -14.39 -30.38
C ILE A 24 -7.52 -13.14 -30.83
N THR A 25 -8.80 -13.04 -30.44
CA THR A 25 -9.68 -11.88 -30.70
C THR A 25 -9.25 -10.59 -30.00
N VAL A 26 -8.39 -10.68 -28.96
CA VAL A 26 -7.92 -9.51 -28.19
C VAL A 26 -7.15 -8.53 -29.05
N ILE A 27 -6.54 -8.97 -30.16
CA ILE A 27 -5.78 -8.09 -31.06
C ILE A 27 -6.70 -7.02 -31.68
N GLU A 28 -7.88 -7.42 -32.14
CA GLU A 28 -8.86 -6.51 -32.72
C GLU A 28 -9.49 -5.62 -31.64
N GLU A 29 -9.78 -6.18 -30.45
CA GLU A 29 -10.31 -5.43 -29.32
C GLU A 29 -9.32 -4.36 -28.84
N LEU A 30 -8.04 -4.70 -28.73
CA LEU A 30 -6.98 -3.79 -28.30
C LEU A 30 -6.76 -2.65 -29.31
N ALA A 31 -6.90 -2.93 -30.60
CA ALA A 31 -6.83 -1.91 -31.65
C ALA A 31 -7.96 -0.86 -31.55
N GLY A 32 -9.11 -1.23 -30.96
CA GLY A 32 -10.23 -0.33 -30.71
C GLY A 32 -10.19 0.41 -29.37
N VAL A 33 -9.18 0.18 -28.53
CA VAL A 33 -9.10 0.79 -27.20
C VAL A 33 -8.86 2.29 -27.31
N THR A 34 -9.70 3.07 -26.62
CA THR A 34 -9.57 4.53 -26.52
C THR A 34 -9.25 5.01 -25.11
N ILE A 35 -9.41 4.14 -24.10
CA ILE A 35 -9.11 4.41 -22.69
C ILE A 35 -8.42 3.20 -22.06
N LEU A 36 -7.24 3.42 -21.46
CA LEU A 36 -6.53 2.44 -20.66
C LEU A 36 -6.59 2.84 -19.18
N CYS A 37 -7.17 1.96 -18.36
CA CYS A 37 -7.17 2.10 -16.91
C CYS A 37 -6.09 1.18 -16.32
N PHE A 38 -5.01 1.77 -15.82
CA PHE A 38 -3.97 1.03 -15.11
C PHE A 38 -4.23 1.05 -13.61
N ASP A 39 -4.14 -0.10 -12.97
CA ASP A 39 -3.91 -0.13 -11.53
C ASP A 39 -2.52 0.46 -11.23
N LYS A 40 -2.34 1.13 -10.10
CA LYS A 40 -1.05 1.71 -9.75
C LYS A 40 -0.06 0.62 -9.33
N THR A 41 -0.44 -0.16 -8.32
CA THR A 41 0.48 -1.06 -7.62
C THR A 41 0.80 -2.26 -8.51
N GLY A 42 2.08 -2.48 -8.80
CA GLY A 42 2.54 -3.63 -9.59
C GLY A 42 2.35 -3.50 -11.10
N THR A 43 1.53 -2.58 -11.60
CA THR A 43 1.48 -2.20 -13.03
C THR A 43 2.32 -0.96 -13.30
N LEU A 44 1.95 0.20 -12.74
CA LEU A 44 2.73 1.44 -12.89
C LEU A 44 3.96 1.47 -11.98
N THR A 45 3.92 0.74 -10.88
CA THR A 45 5.04 0.58 -9.95
C THR A 45 5.65 -0.81 -10.01
N THR A 46 6.86 -0.93 -9.47
CA THR A 46 7.58 -2.20 -9.43
C THR A 46 7.02 -3.18 -8.39
N ASN A 47 6.18 -2.71 -7.46
CA ASN A 47 5.75 -3.44 -6.27
C ASN A 47 6.94 -3.94 -5.42
N LYS A 48 8.10 -3.29 -5.55
CA LYS A 48 9.29 -3.49 -4.72
C LYS A 48 9.32 -2.38 -3.67
N ARG A 49 8.40 -2.49 -2.72
CA ARG A 49 8.25 -1.50 -1.65
C ARG A 49 9.53 -1.44 -0.83
N THR A 50 9.90 -0.23 -0.42
CA THR A 50 11.06 0.04 0.45
C THR A 50 10.66 0.92 1.61
N ILE A 51 11.21 0.67 2.79
CA ILE A 51 11.08 1.57 3.94
C ILE A 51 12.34 2.43 4.01
N THR A 52 12.14 3.74 4.08
CA THR A 52 13.24 4.68 4.31
C THR A 52 13.42 4.85 5.81
N LYS A 53 14.43 4.20 6.41
CA LYS A 53 14.70 4.22 7.86
C LYS A 53 14.78 5.66 8.41
N ASP A 54 15.39 6.58 7.65
CA ASP A 54 15.56 7.99 8.04
C ASP A 54 14.25 8.80 8.08
N LEU A 55 13.18 8.30 7.46
CA LEU A 55 11.89 8.97 7.41
C LEU A 55 10.89 8.40 8.41
N VAL A 56 11.21 7.32 9.12
CA VAL A 56 10.34 6.77 10.16
C VAL A 56 10.10 7.85 11.22
N LYS A 57 8.82 8.07 11.54
CA LYS A 57 8.41 9.04 12.57
C LYS A 57 8.05 8.27 13.84
N PRO A 58 8.94 8.22 14.83
CA PRO A 58 8.62 7.59 16.11
C PRO A 58 7.71 8.47 16.96
N HIS A 59 6.93 7.82 17.83
CA HIS A 59 6.30 8.46 18.96
C HIS A 59 7.06 8.05 20.24
N ASP A 60 7.36 9.02 21.11
CA ASP A 60 8.04 8.74 22.37
C ASP A 60 7.24 7.71 23.19
N PRO A 61 7.91 6.77 23.89
CA PRO A 61 9.36 6.64 24.09
C PRO A 61 10.08 5.74 23.05
N PHE A 62 9.43 5.34 21.96
CA PHE A 62 9.97 4.32 21.05
C PHE A 62 10.98 4.89 20.06
N SER A 63 12.03 4.14 19.75
CA SER A 63 12.97 4.51 18.68
C SER A 63 12.48 4.01 17.30
N PRO A 64 13.00 4.56 16.18
CA PRO A 64 12.71 4.05 14.84
C PRO A 64 13.01 2.55 14.67
N GLN A 65 14.05 2.05 15.34
CA GLN A 65 14.45 0.65 15.29
C GLN A 65 13.42 -0.23 16.00
N ASP A 66 12.91 0.21 17.15
CA ASP A 66 11.88 -0.51 17.90
C ASP A 66 10.59 -0.64 17.09
N ILE A 67 10.20 0.43 16.40
CA ILE A 67 8.98 0.45 15.58
C ILE A 67 9.11 -0.51 14.39
N ILE A 68 10.26 -0.51 13.71
CA ILE A 68 10.51 -1.44 12.61
C ILE A 68 10.48 -2.89 13.13
N LEU A 69 11.11 -3.17 14.27
CA LEU A 69 11.11 -4.50 14.88
C LEU A 69 9.70 -4.97 15.27
N LEU A 70 8.94 -4.13 15.99
CA LEU A 70 7.57 -4.44 16.39
C LEU A 70 6.66 -4.64 15.16
N ALA A 71 6.80 -3.79 14.15
CA ALA A 71 6.06 -3.96 12.89
C ALA A 71 6.47 -5.24 12.13
N ALA A 72 7.73 -5.66 12.25
CA ALA A 72 8.23 -6.91 11.68
C ALA A 72 7.72 -8.14 12.43
N TYR A 73 7.42 -8.05 13.73
CA TYR A 73 6.76 -9.16 14.44
C TYR A 73 5.39 -9.48 13.83
N ALA A 74 4.67 -8.46 13.34
CA ALA A 74 3.43 -8.63 12.59
C ALA A 74 3.65 -9.13 11.15
N PHE A 75 4.67 -9.96 10.90
CA PHE A 75 4.93 -10.65 9.63
C PHE A 75 5.02 -12.16 9.84
N ARG A 76 4.56 -12.91 8.83
CA ARG A 76 4.70 -14.35 8.74
C ARG A 76 5.18 -14.72 7.35
N THR A 77 6.11 -15.66 7.26
CA THR A 77 6.65 -16.18 5.99
C THR A 77 5.59 -16.83 5.10
N GLU A 78 4.52 -17.33 5.71
CA GLU A 78 3.35 -17.89 5.01
C GLU A 78 2.50 -16.79 4.35
N ASN A 79 2.57 -15.55 4.87
CA ASN A 79 1.85 -14.41 4.33
C ASN A 79 2.72 -13.68 3.29
N GLN A 80 2.32 -13.73 2.01
CA GLN A 80 3.08 -13.14 0.90
C GLN A 80 2.73 -11.66 0.66
N ASP A 81 2.47 -10.87 1.71
CA ASP A 81 2.21 -9.44 1.54
C ASP A 81 3.52 -8.69 1.28
N ALA A 82 3.56 -7.91 0.20
CA ALA A 82 4.74 -7.11 -0.18
C ALA A 82 5.08 -6.01 0.84
N ILE A 83 4.12 -5.50 1.61
CA ILE A 83 4.40 -4.60 2.76
C ILE A 83 5.12 -5.37 3.85
N ASP A 84 4.65 -6.56 4.21
CA ASP A 84 5.24 -7.28 5.33
C ASP A 84 6.67 -7.77 5.00
N GLN A 85 6.88 -8.25 3.78
CA GLN A 85 8.22 -8.58 3.28
C GLN A 85 9.15 -7.37 3.27
N CYS A 86 8.63 -6.19 2.94
CA CYS A 86 9.38 -4.94 2.98
C CYS A 86 9.79 -4.56 4.40
N VAL A 87 8.86 -4.66 5.36
CA VAL A 87 9.14 -4.40 6.79
C VAL A 87 10.21 -5.37 7.31
N ALA A 88 10.05 -6.67 7.07
CA ALA A 88 11.00 -7.69 7.51
C ALA A 88 12.38 -7.53 6.83
N GLY A 89 12.40 -7.19 5.54
CA GLY A 89 13.63 -6.94 4.79
C GLY A 89 14.35 -5.64 5.16
N THR A 90 13.73 -4.79 5.98
CA THR A 90 14.35 -3.57 6.52
C THR A 90 15.20 -3.86 7.76
N LEU A 91 14.97 -4.99 8.43
CA LEU A 91 15.80 -5.45 9.54
C LEU A 91 17.19 -5.86 9.03
N ASP A 92 18.21 -5.61 9.86
CA ASP A 92 19.58 -6.00 9.52
C ASP A 92 19.76 -7.52 9.54
N ASP A 93 19.02 -8.21 10.42
CA ASP A 93 18.90 -9.67 10.45
C ASP A 93 17.42 -10.10 10.44
N PRO A 94 16.93 -10.79 9.41
CA PRO A 94 15.57 -11.32 9.34
C PRO A 94 15.21 -12.26 10.50
N ALA A 95 16.19 -12.92 11.12
CA ALA A 95 15.95 -13.79 12.28
C ALA A 95 15.37 -13.01 13.48
N HIS A 96 15.68 -11.71 13.58
CA HIS A 96 15.14 -10.86 14.63
C HIS A 96 13.63 -10.66 14.52
N ALA A 97 13.00 -10.84 13.35
CA ALA A 97 11.54 -10.71 13.19
C ALA A 97 10.73 -11.76 13.98
N CYS A 98 11.38 -12.82 14.48
CA CYS A 98 10.75 -13.87 15.29
C CYS A 98 11.53 -14.18 16.57
N ALA A 99 12.64 -13.48 16.84
CA ALA A 99 13.50 -13.78 17.98
C ALA A 99 12.86 -13.31 19.30
N GLY A 100 12.94 -14.13 20.34
CA GLY A 100 12.50 -13.76 21.69
C GLY A 100 10.99 -13.61 21.87
N ILE A 101 10.19 -14.10 20.90
CA ILE A 101 8.73 -14.08 20.98
C ILE A 101 8.13 -15.46 20.72
N LYS A 102 7.10 -15.80 21.49
CA LYS A 102 6.24 -16.95 21.25
C LYS A 102 4.91 -16.46 20.66
N LEU A 103 4.64 -16.81 19.41
CA LEU A 103 3.37 -16.50 18.75
C LEU A 103 2.20 -17.17 19.46
N LEU A 104 1.12 -16.43 19.67
CA LEU A 104 -0.14 -16.94 20.19
C LEU A 104 -1.27 -16.83 19.15
N ASP A 105 -1.41 -15.67 18.52
CA ASP A 105 -2.42 -15.43 17.49
C ASP A 105 -1.90 -14.48 16.39
N PHE A 106 -2.40 -14.64 15.17
CA PHE A 106 -2.06 -13.78 14.03
C PHE A 106 -3.29 -13.55 13.16
N LYS A 107 -3.63 -12.28 12.98
CA LYS A 107 -4.72 -11.84 12.10
C LYS A 107 -4.10 -11.23 10.85
N PRO A 108 -4.14 -11.93 9.69
CA PRO A 108 -3.59 -11.42 8.45
C PRO A 108 -4.38 -10.19 7.95
N PHE A 109 -3.83 -9.50 6.96
CA PHE A 109 -4.50 -8.35 6.36
C PHE A 109 -5.87 -8.74 5.78
N ASN A 110 -6.90 -7.97 6.14
CA ASN A 110 -8.25 -8.08 5.58
C ASN A 110 -8.64 -6.74 4.92
N PRO A 111 -9.15 -6.71 3.68
CA PRO A 111 -9.61 -5.47 3.03
C PRO A 111 -10.70 -4.68 3.77
N VAL A 112 -11.42 -5.32 4.70
CA VAL A 112 -12.42 -4.66 5.57
C VAL A 112 -11.72 -3.95 6.72
N ASP A 113 -10.88 -4.66 7.47
CA ASP A 113 -10.20 -4.15 8.67
C ASP A 113 -8.97 -3.29 8.35
N LYS A 114 -8.39 -3.51 7.16
CA LYS A 114 -7.22 -2.84 6.55
C LYS A 114 -6.04 -2.64 7.52
N ARG A 115 -5.83 -3.65 8.35
CA ARG A 115 -4.73 -3.79 9.31
C ARG A 115 -4.32 -5.25 9.42
N THR A 116 -3.14 -5.47 9.98
CA THR A 116 -2.61 -6.77 10.39
C THR A 116 -2.34 -6.69 11.89
N GLU A 117 -2.54 -7.79 12.61
CA GLU A 117 -2.36 -7.84 14.06
C GLU A 117 -1.67 -9.13 14.47
N ILE A 118 -0.75 -9.03 15.42
CA ILE A 118 -0.10 -10.17 16.06
C ILE A 118 -0.32 -10.09 17.56
N THR A 119 -0.59 -11.24 18.17
CA THR A 119 -0.52 -11.43 19.61
C THR A 119 0.61 -12.41 19.92
N TYR A 120 1.52 -12.01 20.79
CA TYR A 120 2.68 -12.81 21.17
C TYR A 120 2.97 -12.71 22.67
N ARG A 121 3.69 -13.69 23.19
CA ARG A 121 4.29 -13.65 24.51
C ARG A 121 5.78 -13.39 24.37
N GLU A 122 6.27 -12.35 25.00
CA GLU A 122 7.70 -12.05 25.03
C GLU A 122 8.43 -13.02 25.96
N GLU A 123 9.51 -13.64 25.49
CA GLU A 123 10.22 -14.67 26.28
C GLU A 123 10.99 -14.10 27.46
N SER A 124 11.51 -12.87 27.35
CA SER A 124 12.32 -12.23 28.38
C SER A 124 11.49 -11.77 29.58
N SER A 125 10.30 -11.21 29.34
CA SER A 125 9.42 -10.69 30.40
C SER A 125 8.27 -11.64 30.76
N GLY A 126 7.97 -12.61 29.88
CA GLY A 126 6.79 -13.47 30.00
C GLY A 126 5.47 -12.76 29.72
N LYS A 127 5.49 -11.45 29.42
CA LYS A 127 4.29 -10.63 29.21
C LYS A 127 3.65 -10.85 27.85
N LEU A 128 2.35 -10.64 27.79
CA LEU A 128 1.54 -10.79 26.59
C LEU A 128 1.40 -9.42 25.93
N LYS A 129 1.71 -9.37 24.63
CA LYS A 129 1.80 -8.13 23.86
C LYS A 129 1.07 -8.28 22.54
N ARG A 130 0.48 -7.18 22.07
CA ARG A 130 -0.13 -7.06 20.75
C ARG A 130 0.53 -5.95 19.97
N VAL A 131 0.75 -6.20 18.69
CA VAL A 131 1.15 -5.17 17.73
C VAL A 131 0.18 -5.21 16.57
N THR A 132 -0.26 -4.04 16.15
CA THR A 132 -1.04 -3.88 14.94
C THR A 132 -0.40 -2.84 14.02
N LYS A 133 -0.49 -3.07 12.71
CA LYS A 133 -0.04 -2.13 11.69
C LYS A 133 -1.08 -2.04 10.58
N GLY A 134 -1.27 -0.85 10.02
CA GLY A 134 -2.33 -0.65 9.04
C GLY A 134 -2.47 0.77 8.56
N MET A 135 -3.61 1.06 7.93
CA MET A 135 -3.92 2.43 7.52
C MET A 135 -4.02 3.35 8.72
N THR A 136 -3.40 4.53 8.61
CA THR A 136 -3.31 5.53 9.69
C THR A 136 -4.64 5.85 10.34
N GLY A 137 -5.67 6.14 9.54
CA GLY A 137 -7.02 6.45 10.03
C GLY A 137 -7.74 5.30 10.75
N ILE A 138 -7.33 4.04 10.54
CA ILE A 138 -7.88 2.91 11.31
C ILE A 138 -7.09 2.73 12.59
N ILE A 139 -5.76 2.80 12.51
CA ILE A 139 -4.89 2.60 13.67
C ILE A 139 -5.14 3.67 14.74
N ILE A 140 -5.30 4.94 14.35
CA ILE A 140 -5.57 6.01 15.32
C ILE A 140 -6.90 5.84 16.06
N GLU A 141 -7.93 5.28 15.41
CA GLU A 141 -9.22 4.99 16.06
C GLU A 141 -9.15 3.84 17.06
N LEU A 142 -8.15 2.96 16.93
CA LEU A 142 -7.89 1.86 17.87
C LEU A 142 -7.02 2.31 19.04
N CYS A 143 -6.30 3.41 18.89
CA CYS A 143 -5.46 3.95 19.93
C CYS A 143 -6.34 4.64 20.98
N SER A 144 -6.21 4.24 22.23
CA SER A 144 -6.92 4.85 23.36
C SER A 144 -5.97 5.29 24.47
N LEU A 145 -4.75 4.75 24.53
CA LEU A 145 -3.79 5.04 25.60
C LEU A 145 -3.13 6.42 25.44
N ASN A 146 -2.81 6.82 24.21
CA ASN A 146 -2.16 8.10 23.90
C ASN A 146 -2.91 8.94 22.86
N LYS A 147 -4.18 8.59 22.56
CA LYS A 147 -4.98 9.37 21.60
C LYS A 147 -5.35 10.72 22.21
N THR A 148 -4.60 11.74 21.82
CA THR A 148 -4.88 13.15 22.09
C THR A 148 -5.06 13.89 20.77
N GLU A 149 -5.73 15.03 20.80
CA GLU A 149 -5.87 15.87 19.58
C GLU A 149 -4.50 16.25 19.00
N GLU A 150 -3.49 16.45 19.85
CA GLU A 150 -2.12 16.76 19.42
C GLU A 150 -1.49 15.60 18.64
N VAL A 151 -1.61 14.37 19.15
CA VAL A 151 -1.09 13.15 18.49
C VAL A 151 -1.81 12.89 17.17
N GLU A 152 -3.13 13.06 17.13
CA GLU A 152 -3.92 12.90 15.91
C GLU A 152 -3.54 13.94 14.85
N ASN A 153 -3.45 15.22 15.23
CA ASN A 153 -3.02 16.29 14.34
C ASN A 153 -1.59 16.09 13.82
N GLN A 154 -0.68 15.63 14.68
CA GLN A 154 0.70 15.35 14.29
C GLN A 154 0.77 14.18 13.30
N LEU A 155 0.01 13.10 13.54
CA LEU A 155 -0.08 11.97 12.61
C LEU A 155 -0.63 12.40 11.25
N GLU A 156 -1.68 13.23 11.22
CA GLU A 156 -2.22 13.77 9.96
C GLU A 156 -1.22 14.65 9.22
N ALA A 157 -0.46 15.47 9.94
CA ALA A 157 0.59 16.31 9.36
C ALA A 157 1.70 15.46 8.72
N ASP A 158 2.19 14.43 9.42
CA ASP A 158 3.22 13.52 8.91
C ASP A 158 2.73 12.70 7.71
N VAL A 159 1.48 12.22 7.74
CA VAL A 159 0.87 11.53 6.60
C VAL A 159 0.75 12.46 5.40
N THR A 160 0.43 13.72 5.62
CA THR A 160 0.33 14.73 4.55
C THR A 160 1.71 15.05 3.95
N ASP A 161 2.75 15.17 4.78
CA ASP A 161 4.13 15.32 4.30
C ASP A 161 4.55 14.15 3.41
N PHE A 162 4.33 12.92 3.89
CA PHE A 162 4.63 11.71 3.12
C PHE A 162 3.86 11.67 1.81
N ALA A 163 2.57 11.97 1.84
CA ALA A 163 1.74 11.94 0.64
C ALA A 163 2.19 12.96 -0.41
N SER A 164 2.66 14.14 0.03
CA SER A 164 3.21 15.18 -0.87
C SER A 164 4.49 14.74 -1.60
N ARG A 165 5.14 13.68 -1.09
CA ARG A 165 6.36 13.08 -1.65
C ARG A 165 6.09 11.73 -2.33
N GLY A 166 4.82 11.34 -2.46
CA GLY A 166 4.41 10.05 -3.02
C GLY A 166 4.72 8.86 -2.10
N ILE A 167 4.98 9.11 -0.81
CA ILE A 167 5.28 8.11 0.21
C ILE A 167 3.98 7.72 0.91
N ARG A 168 3.81 6.43 1.18
CA ARG A 168 2.66 5.91 1.93
C ARG A 168 3.03 5.75 3.40
N GLY A 169 2.24 6.37 4.28
CA GLY A 169 2.31 6.12 5.72
C GLY A 169 1.65 4.79 6.11
N LEU A 170 2.34 4.00 6.93
CA LEU A 170 1.78 2.82 7.60
C LEU A 170 1.93 3.02 9.11
N ALA A 171 0.81 3.20 9.81
CA ALA A 171 0.83 3.42 11.25
C ALA A 171 1.03 2.09 11.98
N VAL A 172 1.74 2.14 13.10
CA VAL A 172 2.00 1.00 13.97
C VAL A 172 1.52 1.37 15.37
N ALA A 173 0.82 0.46 16.01
CA ALA A 173 0.37 0.61 17.38
C ALA A 173 0.67 -0.65 18.19
N TYR A 174 0.86 -0.45 19.48
CA TYR A 174 1.32 -1.45 20.43
C TYR A 174 0.39 -1.47 21.65
N GLU A 175 0.24 -2.65 22.24
CA GLU A 175 -0.51 -2.86 23.47
C GLU A 175 0.18 -3.93 24.31
N GLU A 176 0.23 -3.71 25.63
CA GLU A 176 0.61 -4.72 26.61
C GLU A 176 -0.63 -5.16 27.38
N LEU A 177 -0.79 -6.48 27.56
CA LEU A 177 -1.97 -7.09 28.18
C LEU A 177 -1.65 -7.51 29.61
N ASP A 178 -2.51 -7.08 30.54
CA ASP A 178 -2.38 -7.39 31.97
C ASP A 178 -2.83 -8.81 32.34
N HIS A 179 -3.39 -9.54 31.38
CA HIS A 179 -3.94 -10.87 31.57
C HIS A 179 -3.22 -11.93 30.73
N ASP A 180 -3.20 -13.15 31.23
CA ASP A 180 -2.59 -14.29 30.54
C ASP A 180 -3.44 -14.86 29.39
N ASN A 181 -4.70 -14.44 29.27
CA ASN A 181 -5.59 -14.86 28.21
C ASN A 181 -5.48 -13.92 27.00
N PHE A 182 -5.01 -14.44 25.87
CA PHE A 182 -4.86 -13.67 24.64
C PHE A 182 -6.18 -13.30 23.97
N GLU A 183 -7.27 -14.02 24.27
CA GLU A 183 -8.61 -13.77 23.72
C GLU A 183 -9.38 -12.66 24.46
N SER A 184 -8.89 -12.20 25.60
CA SER A 184 -9.53 -11.13 26.37
C SER A 184 -9.52 -9.80 25.62
N GLU A 185 -10.49 -8.93 25.92
CA GLU A 185 -10.45 -7.54 25.45
C GLU A 185 -9.14 -6.86 25.91
N GLY A 186 -8.61 -6.01 25.03
CA GLY A 186 -7.37 -5.29 25.27
C GLY A 186 -7.51 -4.14 26.28
N ASN A 187 -6.38 -3.65 26.75
CA ASN A 187 -6.22 -2.45 27.57
C ASN A 187 -6.30 -1.14 26.77
N GLY A 188 -6.23 -1.22 25.44
CA GLY A 188 -6.09 -0.10 24.53
C GLY A 188 -4.76 -0.11 23.78
N PHE A 189 -4.77 0.31 22.52
CA PHE A 189 -3.53 0.50 21.78
C PHE A 189 -2.92 1.88 22.07
N GLU A 190 -1.59 1.94 21.99
CA GLU A 190 -0.78 3.15 21.93
C GLU A 190 -0.21 3.29 20.52
N LEU A 191 -0.36 4.46 19.90
CA LEU A 191 0.32 4.75 18.63
C LEU A 191 1.81 4.89 18.89
N ILE A 192 2.64 4.02 18.30
CA ILE A 192 4.10 4.04 18.51
C ILE A 192 4.86 4.71 17.37
N GLY A 193 4.25 4.85 16.19
CA GLY A 193 4.85 5.62 15.11
C GLY A 193 4.31 5.30 13.73
N LEU A 194 4.98 5.92 12.75
CA LEU A 194 4.60 5.89 11.34
C LEU A 194 5.78 5.44 10.47
N LEU A 195 5.58 4.34 9.72
CA LEU A 195 6.53 3.85 8.74
C LEU A 195 6.31 4.52 7.39
N ALA A 196 7.41 4.86 6.73
CA ALA A 196 7.46 5.52 5.42
C ALA A 196 7.69 4.48 4.31
N ILE A 197 6.63 4.07 3.61
CA ILE A 197 6.69 3.06 2.55
C ILE A 197 6.69 3.73 1.18
N PHE A 198 7.74 3.47 0.40
CA PHE A 198 7.87 3.97 -0.97
C PHE A 198 7.80 2.82 -1.98
N ASP A 199 7.02 3.01 -3.04
CA ASP A 199 6.90 2.06 -4.15
C ASP A 199 7.27 2.77 -5.46
N PRO A 200 8.50 2.57 -5.99
CA PRO A 200 8.97 3.32 -7.14
C PRO A 200 8.22 2.94 -8.43
N PRO A 201 7.98 3.92 -9.33
CA PRO A 201 7.47 3.64 -10.66
C PRO A 201 8.45 2.76 -11.45
N ARG A 202 7.96 1.99 -12.42
CA ARG A 202 8.86 1.26 -13.33
C ARG A 202 9.56 2.25 -14.26
N GLU A 203 10.80 1.93 -14.65
CA GLU A 203 11.63 2.79 -15.51
C GLU A 203 10.96 3.10 -16.86
N ASP A 204 10.17 2.16 -17.39
CA ASP A 204 9.45 2.26 -18.66
C ASP A 204 8.04 2.89 -18.55
N THR A 205 7.53 3.07 -17.34
CA THR A 205 6.12 3.47 -17.12
C THR A 205 5.82 4.82 -17.74
N LYS A 206 6.69 5.81 -17.54
CA LYS A 206 6.49 7.16 -18.08
C LYS A 206 6.46 7.16 -19.61
N GLN A 207 7.45 6.52 -20.23
CA GLN A 207 7.52 6.39 -21.68
C GLN A 207 6.28 5.67 -22.24
N THR A 208 5.85 4.59 -21.59
CA THR A 208 4.65 3.83 -22.00
C THR A 208 3.38 4.69 -21.94
N ILE A 209 3.24 5.55 -20.92
CA ILE A 209 2.12 6.49 -20.81
C ILE A 209 2.19 7.53 -21.94
N ASP A 210 3.36 8.10 -22.19
CA ASP A 210 3.58 9.11 -23.23
C ASP A 210 3.29 8.54 -24.63
N ASP A 211 3.75 7.32 -24.92
CA ASP A 211 3.49 6.60 -26.17
C ASP A 211 1.99 6.32 -26.37
N ALA A 212 1.30 5.87 -25.32
CA ALA A 212 -0.14 5.62 -25.35
C ALA A 212 -0.93 6.91 -25.63
N ILE A 213 -0.55 8.02 -25.00
CA ILE A 213 -1.16 9.33 -25.23
C ILE A 213 -0.90 9.80 -26.67
N ALA A 214 0.32 9.60 -27.19
CA ALA A 214 0.70 10.00 -28.55
C ALA A 214 -0.12 9.30 -29.64
N ILE A 215 -0.54 8.04 -29.42
CA ILE A 215 -1.43 7.31 -30.33
C ILE A 215 -2.93 7.59 -30.08
N GLY A 216 -3.26 8.54 -29.20
CA GLY A 216 -4.64 8.98 -28.95
C GLY A 216 -5.40 8.18 -27.88
N VAL A 217 -4.72 7.30 -27.15
CA VAL A 217 -5.32 6.51 -26.05
C VAL A 217 -5.27 7.31 -24.74
N LYS A 218 -6.43 7.48 -24.09
CA LYS A 218 -6.52 8.17 -22.81
C LYS A 218 -6.07 7.23 -21.68
N VAL A 219 -5.08 7.64 -20.90
CA VAL A 219 -4.61 6.86 -19.75
C VAL A 219 -5.26 7.34 -18.45
N LYS A 220 -5.68 6.39 -17.61
CA LYS A 220 -6.27 6.63 -16.28
C LYS A 220 -5.59 5.73 -15.24
N MET A 221 -5.27 6.30 -14.07
CA MET A 221 -4.79 5.54 -12.92
C MET A 221 -5.95 5.21 -11.99
N VAL A 222 -6.02 3.96 -11.52
CA VAL A 222 -6.89 3.52 -10.44
C VAL A 222 -5.99 3.07 -9.30
N THR A 223 -6.28 3.49 -8.07
CA THR A 223 -5.44 3.14 -6.91
C THR A 223 -6.26 3.13 -5.62
N SER A 224 -5.85 2.31 -4.67
CA SER A 224 -6.38 2.26 -3.31
C SER A 224 -5.66 3.21 -2.35
N ASP A 225 -4.65 3.94 -2.81
CA ASP A 225 -3.95 4.92 -2.00
C ASP A 225 -4.78 6.19 -1.78
N GLN A 226 -4.35 6.97 -0.79
CA GLN A 226 -4.95 8.26 -0.50
C GLN A 226 -4.82 9.22 -1.69
N LEU A 227 -5.78 10.13 -1.82
CA LEU A 227 -5.88 11.06 -2.94
C LEU A 227 -4.60 11.87 -3.17
N ALA A 228 -3.93 12.29 -2.09
CA ALA A 228 -2.69 13.05 -2.17
C ALA A 228 -1.55 12.25 -2.82
N ILE A 229 -1.35 10.99 -2.42
CA ILE A 229 -0.37 10.07 -3.03
C ILE A 229 -0.70 9.84 -4.51
N ALA A 230 -1.98 9.66 -4.84
CA ALA A 230 -2.42 9.44 -6.21
C ALA A 230 -2.12 10.67 -7.10
N LYS A 231 -2.35 11.88 -6.59
CA LYS A 231 -2.01 13.12 -7.29
C LYS A 231 -0.50 13.26 -7.50
N GLU A 232 0.29 12.97 -6.49
CA GLU A 232 1.74 13.09 -6.59
C GLU A 232 2.33 12.06 -7.56
N THR A 233 1.88 10.80 -7.48
CA THR A 233 2.25 9.76 -8.45
C THR A 233 1.83 10.18 -9.86
N GLY A 234 0.63 10.73 -10.02
CA GLY A 234 0.12 11.22 -11.30
C GLY A 234 0.96 12.35 -11.89
N ARG A 235 1.44 13.28 -11.06
CA ARG A 235 2.38 14.34 -11.49
C ARG A 235 3.72 13.76 -11.94
N GLY A 236 4.31 12.87 -11.15
CA GLY A 236 5.58 12.22 -11.50
C GLY A 236 5.53 11.46 -12.83
N LEU A 237 4.42 10.77 -13.08
CA LEU A 237 4.18 9.97 -14.28
C LEU A 237 3.62 10.74 -15.48
N GLY A 238 3.34 12.04 -15.37
CA GLY A 238 2.78 12.84 -16.47
C GLY A 238 1.28 12.68 -16.71
N LEU A 239 0.55 11.99 -15.82
CA LEU A 239 -0.92 11.86 -15.87
C LEU A 239 -1.64 13.12 -15.34
N GLY A 240 -0.92 14.00 -14.66
CA GLY A 240 -1.44 15.19 -14.00
C GLY A 240 -2.06 14.89 -12.63
N ASP A 241 -2.76 15.88 -12.06
CA ASP A 241 -3.29 15.83 -10.69
C ASP A 241 -4.83 15.79 -10.60
N ARG A 242 -5.49 15.55 -11.73
CA ARG A 242 -6.95 15.36 -11.83
C ARG A 242 -7.37 13.99 -11.33
N MET A 243 -7.20 13.78 -10.03
CA MET A 243 -7.59 12.58 -9.31
C MET A 243 -8.83 12.86 -8.45
N TYR A 244 -9.68 11.84 -8.30
CA TYR A 244 -10.94 11.96 -7.57
C TYR A 244 -11.10 10.81 -6.56
N PRO A 245 -11.72 11.06 -5.39
CA PRO A 245 -12.14 10.00 -4.49
C PRO A 245 -13.13 9.05 -5.19
N ALA A 246 -13.13 7.77 -4.78
CA ALA A 246 -14.01 6.76 -5.37
C ALA A 246 -15.52 7.12 -5.28
N LYS A 247 -15.94 7.92 -4.29
CA LYS A 247 -17.33 8.42 -4.16
C LYS A 247 -17.80 9.18 -5.40
N VAL A 248 -16.90 9.93 -6.05
CA VAL A 248 -17.19 10.70 -7.27
C VAL A 248 -17.61 9.80 -8.44
N LEU A 249 -17.18 8.53 -8.47
CA LEU A 249 -17.62 7.58 -9.51
C LEU A 249 -19.11 7.24 -9.41
N LYS A 250 -19.70 7.33 -8.20
CA LYS A 250 -21.14 7.08 -7.98
C LYS A 250 -21.96 8.36 -8.10
N ASP A 251 -21.47 9.43 -7.48
CA ASP A 251 -22.27 10.65 -7.26
C ASP A 251 -22.04 11.72 -8.35
N GLY A 252 -21.06 11.49 -9.24
CA GLY A 252 -20.57 12.49 -10.18
C GLY A 252 -19.67 13.54 -9.52
N PRO A 253 -18.98 14.38 -10.32
CA PRO A 253 -18.21 15.49 -9.77
C PRO A 253 -19.15 16.51 -9.11
N PRO A 254 -18.73 17.18 -8.02
CA PRO A 254 -19.56 18.16 -7.34
C PRO A 254 -19.98 19.30 -8.30
N PRO A 255 -21.25 19.72 -8.27
CA PRO A 255 -21.75 20.77 -9.16
C PRO A 255 -20.97 22.08 -8.93
N GLY A 256 -20.42 22.65 -10.00
CA GLY A 256 -19.65 23.90 -9.96
C GLY A 256 -18.14 23.75 -9.70
N GLY A 257 -17.61 22.53 -9.63
CA GLY A 257 -16.16 22.31 -9.63
C GLY A 257 -15.54 22.84 -10.93
N LYS A 258 -14.36 23.48 -10.86
CA LYS A 258 -13.62 24.07 -12.02
C LYS A 258 -13.28 23.12 -13.17
N HIS A 259 -13.77 21.87 -13.14
CA HIS A 259 -13.34 20.77 -13.97
C HIS A 259 -14.51 19.86 -14.41
N THR A 260 -15.73 20.40 -14.52
CA THR A 260 -16.79 19.80 -15.35
C THR A 260 -16.24 19.62 -16.76
N ILE A 261 -16.37 18.41 -17.30
CA ILE A 261 -15.91 18.03 -18.65
C ILE A 261 -16.59 18.91 -19.70
#